data_AF-A0A956A0M7-F1
#
_entry.id   AF-A0A956A0M7-F1
#
_cell.length_a   1.000
_cell.length_b   1.000
_cell.length_c   1.000
_cell.angle_alpha   90.00
_cell.angle_beta   90.00
_cell.angle_gamma   90.00
#
_symmetry.space_group_name_H-M   'P 1'
#
loop_
_entity.id
_entity.type
_entity.pdbx_description
1 polymer ?
#
loop_
_entity_poly.entity_id
_entity_poly.type
_entity_poly.pdbx_seq_one_letter_code
_entity_poly.pdbx_strand_id
1 'polypeptide(L)'
;MASRAIELLRDYVAIPSVNPMGRDDVPPSIAGEARYAEHVAAQLRAMALDAVVVGAGDRRSVVAEATAAGARDTVLVASHLDTVPVDGMEIDPFDPRIANERLYGRGACDTKAGMAALVAALQGVLARGTLRRNVVVVGEADEELGSAGVADVLAHLGGRRPDWVLATEPTSLRVVNEHKGIALARVAARGVACHGSNPRAGRNALGLLAHAILAFEELADELAARPHGALGPATLSPGIGAGGHAPNIVPDRAWVVLDRRMVPGETVDGVRAELEAALAR
;
A
#
# COMPACT_ATOMS: atom_id res chain seq x y z
N MET A 1 31.95 -11.21 -2.37
CA MET A 1 30.91 -11.16 -3.42
C MET A 1 29.60 -10.80 -2.76
N ALA A 2 28.77 -9.95 -3.38
CA ALA A 2 27.43 -9.66 -2.86
C ALA A 2 26.63 -10.97 -2.80
N SER A 3 25.76 -11.14 -1.80
CA SER A 3 24.88 -12.31 -1.77
C SER A 3 23.94 -12.26 -2.99
N ARG A 4 23.49 -13.43 -3.46
CA ARG A 4 22.53 -13.52 -4.57
C ARG A 4 21.29 -12.63 -4.37
N ALA A 5 20.82 -12.51 -3.13
CA ALA A 5 19.70 -11.64 -2.78
C ALA A 5 20.03 -10.15 -3.00
N ILE A 6 21.26 -9.71 -2.69
CA ILE A 6 21.67 -8.31 -2.93
C ILE A 6 21.76 -8.03 -4.44
N GLU A 7 22.25 -8.98 -5.24
CA GLU A 7 22.28 -8.84 -6.71
C GLU A 7 20.87 -8.70 -7.30
N LEU A 8 19.95 -9.57 -6.87
CA LEU A 8 18.54 -9.49 -7.25
C LEU A 8 17.90 -8.18 -6.80
N LEU A 9 18.18 -7.72 -5.58
CA LEU A 9 17.63 -6.47 -5.08
C LEU A 9 18.08 -5.27 -5.93
N ARG A 10 19.36 -5.21 -6.33
CA ARG A 10 19.85 -4.16 -7.24
C ARG A 10 19.09 -4.21 -8.56
N ASP A 11 19.02 -5.38 -9.17
CA ASP A 11 18.29 -5.61 -10.41
C ASP A 11 16.81 -5.16 -10.32
N TYR A 12 16.13 -5.48 -9.22
CA TYR A 12 14.72 -5.12 -9.01
C TYR A 12 14.51 -3.62 -8.77
N VAL A 13 15.38 -2.98 -7.97
CA VAL A 13 15.32 -1.54 -7.73
C VAL A 13 15.54 -0.75 -9.03
N ALA A 14 16.37 -1.26 -9.94
CA ALA A 14 16.61 -0.63 -11.23
C ALA A 14 15.41 -0.65 -12.19
N ILE A 15 14.34 -1.39 -11.88
CA ILE A 15 13.10 -1.44 -12.67
C ILE A 15 12.03 -0.57 -12.02
N PRO A 16 11.69 0.59 -12.58
CA PRO A 16 10.65 1.44 -12.02
C PRO A 16 9.27 0.77 -12.06
N SER A 17 8.57 0.83 -10.94
CA SER A 17 7.22 0.29 -10.73
C SER A 17 6.39 1.20 -9.82
N VAL A 18 6.35 2.50 -10.12
CA VAL A 18 5.70 3.49 -9.25
C VAL A 18 4.18 3.42 -9.37
N ASN A 19 3.51 3.42 -8.23
CA ASN A 19 2.08 3.68 -8.13
C ASN A 19 1.84 5.20 -8.24
N PRO A 20 1.07 5.69 -9.24
CA PRO A 20 0.80 7.12 -9.34
C PRO A 20 -0.07 7.67 -8.20
N MET A 21 -0.72 6.82 -7.41
CA MET A 21 -1.62 7.22 -6.32
C MET A 21 -2.71 8.21 -6.78
N GLY A 22 -3.20 8.04 -8.00
CA GLY A 22 -4.20 8.92 -8.62
C GLY A 22 -3.66 10.29 -9.08
N ARG A 23 -2.34 10.47 -9.14
CA ARG A 23 -1.70 11.70 -9.64
C ARG A 23 -1.41 11.61 -11.14
N ASP A 24 -1.54 12.73 -11.82
CA ASP A 24 -1.26 12.87 -13.26
C ASP A 24 0.18 13.31 -13.56
N ASP A 25 0.97 13.64 -12.53
CA ASP A 25 2.34 14.17 -12.66
C ASP A 25 3.44 13.09 -12.59
N VAL A 26 3.06 11.82 -12.36
CA VAL A 26 4.00 10.69 -12.37
C VAL A 26 4.26 10.25 -13.82
N PRO A 27 5.51 10.28 -14.31
CA PRO A 27 5.81 9.91 -15.70
C PRO A 27 5.42 8.46 -16.04
N PRO A 28 4.79 8.20 -17.21
CA PRO A 28 4.46 6.84 -17.65
C PRO A 28 5.67 5.90 -17.77
N SER A 29 6.87 6.45 -17.98
CA SER A 29 8.12 5.68 -18.05
C SER A 29 8.50 5.03 -16.73
N ILE A 30 8.02 5.56 -15.59
CA ILE A 30 8.29 5.01 -14.26
C ILE A 30 7.07 4.39 -13.58
N ALA A 31 5.87 4.74 -14.06
CA ALA A 31 4.63 4.21 -13.54
C ALA A 31 4.38 2.75 -13.96
N GLY A 32 3.63 2.03 -13.14
CA GLY A 32 3.10 0.71 -13.44
C GLY A 32 4.07 -0.45 -13.21
N GLU A 33 3.52 -1.58 -12.80
CA GLU A 33 4.21 -2.76 -12.31
C GLU A 33 4.49 -3.77 -13.41
N ALA A 34 3.81 -3.68 -14.56
CA ALA A 34 3.88 -4.66 -15.63
C ALA A 34 5.32 -5.02 -16.05
N ARG A 35 6.22 -4.04 -16.17
CA ARG A 35 7.64 -4.29 -16.48
C ARG A 35 8.33 -5.14 -15.42
N TYR A 36 8.07 -4.84 -14.14
CA TYR A 36 8.67 -5.57 -13.03
C TYR A 36 8.02 -6.95 -12.84
N ALA A 37 6.70 -7.05 -13.00
CA ALA A 37 5.97 -8.33 -12.97
C ALA A 37 6.49 -9.31 -14.03
N GLU A 38 6.65 -8.86 -15.28
CA GLU A 38 7.19 -9.69 -16.37
C GLU A 38 8.65 -10.10 -16.11
N HIS A 39 9.45 -9.19 -15.54
CA HIS A 39 10.83 -9.49 -15.18
C HIS A 39 10.93 -10.59 -14.10
N VAL A 40 10.15 -10.46 -13.03
CA VAL A 40 10.06 -11.48 -11.97
C VAL A 40 9.52 -12.80 -12.53
N ALA A 41 8.49 -12.76 -13.38
CA ALA A 41 7.95 -13.94 -14.05
C ALA A 41 9.00 -14.65 -14.91
N ALA A 42 9.80 -13.91 -15.68
CA ALA A 42 10.88 -14.46 -16.49
C ALA A 42 11.95 -15.15 -15.63
N GLN A 43 12.31 -14.56 -14.49
CA GLN A 43 13.26 -15.18 -13.55
C GLN A 43 12.70 -16.45 -12.92
N LEU A 44 11.43 -16.47 -12.53
CA LEU A 44 10.76 -17.66 -11.98
C LEU A 44 10.64 -18.77 -13.03
N ARG A 45 10.31 -18.43 -14.29
CA ARG A 45 10.32 -19.39 -15.41
C ARG A 45 11.71 -19.96 -15.67
N ALA A 46 12.77 -19.15 -15.55
CA ALA A 46 14.15 -19.62 -15.68
C ALA A 46 14.54 -20.62 -14.56
N MET A 47 13.81 -20.65 -13.45
CA MET A 47 13.91 -21.65 -12.39
C MET A 47 13.03 -22.89 -12.64
N ALA A 48 12.46 -23.02 -13.84
CA ALA A 48 11.50 -24.06 -14.25
C ALA A 48 10.20 -24.07 -13.43
N LEU A 49 9.78 -22.90 -12.92
CA LEU A 49 8.49 -22.74 -12.26
C LEU A 49 7.42 -22.33 -13.27
N ASP A 50 6.18 -22.76 -13.02
CA ASP A 50 5.03 -22.27 -13.76
C ASP A 50 4.69 -20.87 -13.25
N ALA A 51 5.12 -19.83 -13.98
CA ALA A 51 4.87 -18.44 -13.63
C ALA A 51 4.00 -17.73 -14.68
N VAL A 52 2.96 -17.06 -14.21
CA VAL A 52 1.96 -16.36 -15.02
C VAL A 52 1.84 -14.92 -14.52
N VAL A 53 1.74 -13.99 -15.47
CA VAL A 53 1.40 -12.60 -15.19
C VAL A 53 -0.11 -12.46 -15.36
N VAL A 54 -0.78 -11.87 -14.36
CA VAL A 54 -2.24 -11.73 -14.30
C VAL A 54 -2.61 -10.26 -14.13
N GLY A 55 -3.87 -9.92 -14.45
CA GLY A 55 -4.36 -8.54 -14.52
C GLY A 55 -4.21 -7.92 -15.90
N ALA A 56 -4.57 -6.64 -16.00
CA ALA A 56 -4.68 -5.92 -17.28
C ALA A 56 -3.96 -4.56 -17.24
N GLY A 57 -3.67 -4.00 -18.42
CA GLY A 57 -2.96 -2.73 -18.54
C GLY A 57 -1.57 -2.79 -17.89
N ASP A 58 -1.20 -1.73 -17.17
CA ASP A 58 0.09 -1.60 -16.51
C ASP A 58 0.10 -2.07 -15.04
N ARG A 59 -1.07 -2.39 -14.47
CA ARG A 59 -1.23 -2.92 -13.11
C ARG A 59 -1.34 -4.43 -13.16
N ARG A 60 -0.19 -5.12 -13.21
CA ARG A 60 -0.15 -6.58 -13.34
C ARG A 60 0.57 -7.22 -12.19
N SER A 61 -0.02 -8.30 -11.69
CA SER A 61 0.56 -9.16 -10.67
C SER A 61 1.28 -10.35 -11.33
N VAL A 62 2.16 -11.01 -10.60
CA VAL A 62 2.77 -12.29 -11.00
C VAL A 62 2.44 -13.37 -9.98
N VAL A 63 2.09 -14.56 -10.47
CA VAL A 63 1.89 -15.76 -9.66
C VAL A 63 2.82 -16.84 -10.19
N ALA A 64 3.52 -17.56 -9.31
CA ALA A 64 4.27 -18.76 -9.70
C ALA A 64 4.16 -19.88 -8.70
N GLU A 65 4.26 -21.12 -9.18
CA GLU A 65 4.13 -22.31 -8.33
C GLU A 65 5.38 -23.19 -8.38
N ALA A 66 5.85 -23.56 -7.19
CA ALA A 66 6.85 -24.61 -6.98
C ALA A 66 6.19 -25.78 -6.24
N THR A 67 6.04 -26.92 -6.91
CA THR A 67 5.40 -28.12 -6.33
C THR A 67 6.44 -29.07 -5.77
N ALA A 68 6.21 -29.57 -4.55
CA ALA A 68 7.06 -30.60 -3.94
C ALA A 68 6.39 -31.98 -4.01
N ALA A 69 7.15 -33.01 -4.39
CA ALA A 69 6.64 -34.37 -4.41
C ALA A 69 6.18 -34.81 -3.01
N GLY A 70 4.93 -35.22 -2.88
CA GLY A 70 4.34 -35.65 -1.61
C GLY A 70 4.08 -34.53 -0.59
N ALA A 71 4.13 -33.26 -1.02
CA ALA A 71 3.72 -32.13 -0.18
C ALA A 71 2.27 -32.30 0.31
N ARG A 72 2.05 -31.98 1.58
CA ARG A 72 0.71 -32.04 2.22
C ARG A 72 0.12 -30.66 2.46
N ASP A 73 0.96 -29.63 2.42
CA ASP A 73 0.59 -28.24 2.66
C ASP A 73 1.24 -27.31 1.62
N THR A 74 0.61 -26.14 1.47
CA THR A 74 0.99 -25.07 0.56
C THR A 74 1.23 -23.79 1.34
N VAL A 75 2.36 -23.13 1.05
CA VAL A 75 2.70 -21.81 1.58
C VAL A 75 2.62 -20.79 0.45
N LEU A 76 1.83 -19.74 0.63
CA LEU A 76 1.87 -18.57 -0.24
C LEU A 76 2.84 -17.55 0.36
N VAL A 77 3.78 -17.06 -0.42
CA VAL A 77 4.67 -15.97 -0.03
C VAL A 77 4.46 -14.79 -0.98
N ALA A 78 4.02 -13.67 -0.42
CA ALA A 78 3.65 -12.47 -1.15
C ALA A 78 4.63 -11.32 -0.86
N SER A 79 4.96 -10.58 -1.91
CA SER A 79 5.60 -9.26 -1.86
C SER A 79 4.88 -8.38 -2.87
N HIS A 80 4.68 -7.11 -2.58
CA HIS A 80 4.12 -6.21 -3.57
C HIS A 80 5.19 -5.76 -4.59
N LEU A 81 4.73 -5.32 -5.75
CA LEU A 81 5.56 -4.94 -6.89
C LEU A 81 5.66 -3.43 -7.03
N ASP A 82 4.64 -2.70 -6.61
CA ASP A 82 4.63 -1.26 -6.71
C ASP A 82 5.47 -0.59 -5.63
N THR A 83 5.61 0.72 -5.79
CA THR A 83 6.24 1.56 -4.79
C THR A 83 5.56 2.93 -4.82
N VAL A 84 5.57 3.64 -3.70
CA VAL A 84 5.12 5.05 -3.69
C VAL A 84 5.95 5.96 -4.63
N PRO A 85 5.42 7.15 -4.98
CA PRO A 85 6.16 8.19 -5.70
C PRO A 85 7.54 8.56 -5.12
N VAL A 86 8.38 9.17 -5.96
CA VAL A 86 9.80 9.45 -5.68
C VAL A 86 10.05 10.87 -5.18
N ASP A 87 9.01 11.58 -4.74
CA ASP A 87 9.10 12.96 -4.29
C ASP A 87 10.12 13.10 -3.14
N GLY A 88 10.93 14.16 -3.21
CA GLY A 88 11.90 14.48 -2.16
C GLY A 88 13.13 13.57 -2.09
N MET A 89 13.31 12.62 -3.00
CA MET A 89 14.52 11.80 -3.05
C MET A 89 15.72 12.60 -3.55
N GLU A 90 16.84 12.54 -2.82
CA GLU A 90 18.10 13.24 -3.16
C GLU A 90 19.04 12.40 -4.05
N ILE A 91 18.73 11.12 -4.22
CA ILE A 91 19.45 10.18 -5.08
C ILE A 91 18.61 9.88 -6.33
N ASP A 92 19.24 9.35 -7.37
CA ASP A 92 18.49 8.71 -8.45
C ASP A 92 17.76 7.47 -7.86
N PRO A 93 16.41 7.47 -7.85
CA PRO A 93 15.63 6.43 -7.17
C PRO A 93 15.81 5.04 -7.77
N PHE A 94 16.18 4.94 -9.05
CA PHE A 94 16.28 3.68 -9.76
C PHE A 94 17.73 3.36 -10.19
N ASP A 95 18.72 4.09 -9.65
CA ASP A 95 20.14 3.72 -9.70
C ASP A 95 20.58 3.12 -8.35
N PRO A 96 20.45 1.80 -8.14
CA PRO A 96 20.71 1.16 -6.86
C PRO A 96 22.18 1.26 -6.45
N ARG A 97 22.44 1.98 -5.35
CA ARG A 97 23.79 2.18 -4.80
C ARG A 97 23.96 1.49 -3.46
N ILE A 98 25.10 0.85 -3.26
CA ILE A 98 25.49 0.31 -1.96
C ILE A 98 26.49 1.28 -1.32
N ALA A 99 26.15 1.78 -0.14
CA ALA A 99 27.03 2.62 0.68
C ALA A 99 26.77 2.33 2.15
N ASN A 100 27.81 2.36 2.99
CA ASN A 100 27.69 2.16 4.44
C ASN A 100 26.82 0.95 4.82
N GLU A 101 27.03 -0.19 4.14
CA GLU A 101 26.31 -1.46 4.35
C GLU A 101 24.80 -1.42 4.05
N ARG A 102 24.32 -0.38 3.37
CA ARG A 102 22.92 -0.23 2.95
C ARG A 102 22.83 -0.16 1.44
N LEU A 103 21.75 -0.72 0.90
CA LEU A 103 21.35 -0.51 -0.49
C LEU A 103 20.32 0.62 -0.52
N TYR A 104 20.59 1.63 -1.34
CA TYR A 104 19.76 2.80 -1.52
C TYR A 104 19.05 2.75 -2.88
N GLY A 105 17.75 3.03 -2.87
CA GLY A 105 16.90 3.15 -4.05
C GLY A 105 15.43 2.96 -3.68
N ARG A 106 14.52 3.39 -4.57
CA ARG A 106 13.06 3.25 -4.38
C ARG A 106 12.69 1.78 -4.43
N GLY A 107 12.01 1.33 -3.39
CA GLY A 107 11.61 -0.07 -3.22
C GLY A 107 12.66 -0.95 -2.55
N ALA A 108 13.86 -0.42 -2.25
CA ALA A 108 14.95 -1.20 -1.66
C ALA A 108 14.57 -1.84 -0.31
N CYS A 109 13.69 -1.19 0.46
CA CYS A 109 13.13 -1.71 1.71
C CYS A 109 11.71 -2.27 1.48
N ASP A 110 10.86 -1.47 0.84
CA ASP A 110 9.41 -1.67 0.73
C ASP A 110 8.99 -1.81 -0.75
N THR A 111 8.76 -3.01 -1.29
CA THR A 111 9.07 -4.34 -0.69
C THR A 111 10.06 -5.16 -1.48
N LYS A 112 10.78 -4.57 -2.45
CA LYS A 112 11.62 -5.35 -3.39
C LYS A 112 12.71 -6.18 -2.71
N ALA A 113 13.16 -5.81 -1.52
CA ALA A 113 14.04 -6.66 -0.69
C ALA A 113 13.38 -7.99 -0.29
N GLY A 114 12.10 -7.96 0.06
CA GLY A 114 11.29 -9.14 0.35
C GLY A 114 11.22 -10.09 -0.85
N MET A 115 10.85 -9.57 -2.02
CA MET A 115 10.86 -10.34 -3.27
C MET A 115 12.25 -10.90 -3.60
N ALA A 116 13.31 -10.11 -3.46
CA ALA A 116 14.68 -10.55 -3.73
C ALA A 116 15.13 -11.68 -2.80
N ALA A 117 14.81 -11.57 -1.51
CA ALA A 117 15.07 -12.60 -0.51
C ALA A 117 14.28 -13.88 -0.80
N LEU A 118 13.00 -13.76 -1.17
CA LEU A 118 12.14 -14.88 -1.54
C LEU A 118 12.71 -15.64 -2.75
N VAL A 119 13.00 -14.95 -3.85
CA VAL A 119 13.53 -15.57 -5.07
C VAL A 119 14.89 -16.23 -4.80
N ALA A 120 15.79 -15.56 -4.07
CA ALA A 120 17.09 -16.15 -3.70
C ALA A 120 16.96 -17.40 -2.82
N ALA A 121 16.05 -17.38 -1.84
CA ALA A 121 15.80 -18.53 -0.98
C ALA A 121 15.23 -19.72 -1.78
N LEU A 122 14.25 -19.44 -2.65
CA LEU A 122 13.63 -20.45 -3.50
C LEU A 122 14.64 -21.07 -4.48
N GLN A 123 15.50 -20.25 -5.11
CA GLN A 123 16.62 -20.72 -5.93
C GLN A 123 17.50 -21.72 -5.18
N GLY A 124 17.90 -21.37 -3.95
CA GLY A 124 18.72 -22.26 -3.11
C GLY A 124 18.01 -23.56 -2.74
N VAL A 125 16.73 -23.49 -2.37
CA VAL A 125 15.94 -24.67 -1.98
C VAL A 125 15.75 -25.64 -3.14
N LEU A 126 15.42 -25.13 -4.33
CA LEU A 126 15.23 -25.90 -5.56
C LEU A 126 16.55 -26.53 -6.02
N ALA A 127 17.65 -25.77 -6.04
CA ALA A 127 18.96 -26.27 -6.45
C ALA A 127 19.47 -27.43 -5.57
N ARG A 128 19.07 -27.46 -4.28
CA ARG A 128 19.39 -28.55 -3.36
C ARG A 128 18.40 -29.72 -3.41
N GLY A 129 17.29 -29.60 -4.13
CA GLY A 129 16.21 -30.60 -4.09
C GLY A 129 15.57 -30.73 -2.71
N THR A 130 15.53 -29.63 -1.94
CA THR A 130 15.09 -29.63 -0.52
C THR A 130 13.69 -29.06 -0.31
N LEU A 131 12.95 -28.82 -1.39
CA LEU A 131 11.57 -28.35 -1.32
C LEU A 131 10.70 -29.43 -0.65
N ARG A 132 9.98 -29.05 0.42
CA ARG A 132 9.12 -29.98 1.20
C ARG A 132 7.64 -29.61 1.17
N ARG A 133 7.31 -28.39 0.76
CA ARG A 133 5.96 -27.83 0.69
C ARG A 133 5.74 -27.25 -0.68
N ASN A 134 4.49 -27.21 -1.12
CA ASN A 134 4.17 -26.39 -2.28
C ASN A 134 4.37 -24.92 -1.91
N VAL A 135 4.95 -24.14 -2.81
CA VAL A 135 5.14 -22.70 -2.62
C VAL A 135 4.46 -21.97 -3.76
N VAL A 136 3.55 -21.06 -3.41
CA VAL A 136 2.98 -20.09 -4.34
C VAL A 136 3.69 -18.76 -4.11
N VAL A 137 4.39 -18.26 -5.10
CA VAL A 137 4.99 -16.93 -5.09
C VAL A 137 3.99 -15.95 -5.67
N VAL A 138 3.73 -14.85 -4.97
CA VAL A 138 2.89 -13.75 -5.46
C VAL A 138 3.69 -12.46 -5.46
N GLY A 139 3.74 -11.81 -6.62
CA GLY A 139 4.05 -10.40 -6.76
C GLY A 139 2.75 -9.63 -6.96
N GLU A 140 2.28 -8.91 -5.95
CA GLU A 140 1.00 -8.19 -5.99
C GLU A 140 1.19 -6.78 -6.58
N ALA A 141 0.27 -6.37 -7.48
CA ALA A 141 0.19 -4.98 -7.93
C ALA A 141 -0.77 -4.14 -7.07
N ASP A 142 -0.47 -2.85 -7.00
CA ASP A 142 -1.29 -1.77 -6.43
C ASP A 142 -1.45 -1.77 -4.90
N GLU A 143 -0.55 -2.40 -4.14
CA GLU A 143 -0.65 -2.49 -2.67
C GLU A 143 -0.61 -1.09 -2.01
N GLU A 144 0.24 -0.20 -2.52
CA GLU A 144 0.49 1.14 -1.96
C GLU A 144 -0.72 2.08 -2.09
N LEU A 145 -1.78 1.64 -2.77
CA LEU A 145 -3.02 2.40 -2.93
C LEU A 145 -4.27 1.62 -2.48
N GLY A 146 -4.46 0.40 -2.97
CA GLY A 146 -5.73 -0.30 -2.78
C GLY A 146 -5.74 -1.80 -3.06
N SER A 147 -4.59 -2.40 -3.36
CA SER A 147 -4.43 -3.84 -3.59
C SER A 147 -5.33 -4.40 -4.70
N ALA A 148 -5.58 -3.63 -5.76
CA ALA A 148 -6.45 -4.08 -6.85
C ALA A 148 -5.98 -5.41 -7.49
N GLY A 149 -4.66 -5.64 -7.52
CA GLY A 149 -4.06 -6.86 -8.08
C GLY A 149 -4.41 -8.14 -7.32
N VAL A 150 -4.90 -8.05 -6.07
CA VAL A 150 -5.33 -9.23 -5.29
C VAL A 150 -6.50 -9.93 -5.94
N ALA A 151 -7.44 -9.20 -6.56
CA ALA A 151 -8.59 -9.79 -7.22
C ALA A 151 -8.18 -10.72 -8.36
N ASP A 152 -7.20 -10.31 -9.17
CA ASP A 152 -6.65 -11.10 -10.28
C ASP A 152 -5.89 -12.34 -9.78
N VAL A 153 -5.12 -12.19 -8.70
CA VAL A 153 -4.41 -13.31 -8.06
C VAL A 153 -5.42 -14.33 -7.52
N LEU A 154 -6.45 -13.89 -6.80
CA LEU A 154 -7.49 -14.78 -6.26
C LEU A 154 -8.28 -15.49 -7.36
N ALA A 155 -8.60 -14.78 -8.44
CA ALA A 155 -9.25 -15.36 -9.61
C ALA A 155 -8.38 -16.47 -10.24
N HIS A 156 -7.07 -16.22 -10.40
CA HIS A 156 -6.12 -17.21 -10.90
C HIS A 156 -5.97 -18.42 -9.96
N LEU A 157 -5.98 -18.21 -8.64
CA LEU A 157 -5.94 -19.32 -7.68
C LEU A 157 -7.19 -20.20 -7.72
N GLY A 158 -8.31 -19.71 -8.27
CA GLY A 158 -9.50 -20.52 -8.51
C GLY A 158 -10.12 -21.07 -7.23
N GLY A 159 -10.02 -20.34 -6.12
CA GLY A 159 -10.52 -20.77 -4.81
C GLY A 159 -9.59 -21.72 -4.04
N ARG A 160 -8.42 -22.08 -4.58
CA ARG A 160 -7.38 -22.79 -3.82
C ARG A 160 -6.93 -21.92 -2.65
N ARG A 161 -6.94 -22.50 -1.45
CA ARG A 161 -6.52 -21.83 -0.22
C ARG A 161 -5.18 -22.41 0.22
N PRO A 162 -4.12 -21.60 0.31
CA PRO A 162 -2.88 -22.05 0.94
C PRO A 162 -3.10 -22.28 2.44
N ASP A 163 -2.34 -23.19 3.02
CA ASP A 163 -2.36 -23.47 4.46
C ASP A 163 -1.67 -22.35 5.26
N TRP A 164 -0.73 -21.66 4.62
CA TRP A 164 0.03 -20.56 5.22
C TRP A 164 0.17 -19.40 4.23
N VAL A 165 0.15 -18.18 4.75
CA VAL A 165 0.44 -16.96 3.98
C VAL A 165 1.53 -16.19 4.71
N LEU A 166 2.56 -15.77 3.98
CA LEU A 166 3.64 -14.92 4.47
C LEU A 166 3.76 -13.69 3.58
N ALA A 167 3.57 -12.50 4.15
CA ALA A 167 3.92 -11.24 3.50
C ALA A 167 5.36 -10.87 3.86
N THR A 168 6.15 -10.44 2.87
CA THR A 168 7.59 -10.12 3.07
C THR A 168 7.84 -8.65 3.41
N GLU A 169 6.92 -8.04 4.15
CA GLU A 169 7.00 -6.64 4.59
C GLU A 169 8.23 -6.36 5.48
N PRO A 170 8.76 -5.12 5.51
CA PRO A 170 9.97 -4.77 6.24
C PRO A 170 9.71 -4.60 7.76
N THR A 171 9.29 -5.67 8.44
CA THR A 171 8.95 -5.68 9.87
C THR A 171 10.16 -5.77 10.80
N SER A 172 11.37 -5.59 10.28
CA SER A 172 12.64 -5.91 10.96
C SER A 172 12.71 -7.36 11.44
N LEU A 173 12.22 -8.30 10.60
CA LEU A 173 12.16 -9.74 10.88
C LEU A 173 11.27 -10.12 12.07
N ARG A 174 10.42 -9.20 12.55
CA ARG A 174 9.42 -9.52 13.57
C ARG A 174 8.25 -10.23 12.92
N VAL A 175 7.75 -11.27 13.57
CA VAL A 175 6.49 -11.90 13.18
C VAL A 175 5.37 -10.94 13.55
N VAL A 176 4.67 -10.42 12.55
CA VAL A 176 3.49 -9.57 12.69
C VAL A 176 2.30 -10.37 12.16
N ASN A 177 1.38 -10.73 13.04
CA ASN A 177 0.20 -11.54 12.72
C ASN A 177 -1.10 -10.72 12.70
N GLU A 178 -1.03 -9.43 13.03
CA GLU A 178 -2.15 -8.50 13.06
C GLU A 178 -1.66 -7.11 12.63
N HIS A 179 -2.50 -6.38 11.90
CA HIS A 179 -2.26 -4.98 11.56
C HIS A 179 -3.57 -4.21 11.61
N LYS A 180 -3.48 -2.88 11.70
CA LYS A 180 -4.66 -2.01 11.63
C LYS A 180 -5.19 -1.98 10.19
N GLY A 181 -6.51 -1.91 10.06
CA GLY A 181 -7.16 -1.57 8.79
C GLY A 181 -7.05 -0.07 8.50
N ILE A 182 -7.48 0.34 7.31
CA ILE A 182 -7.51 1.75 6.89
C ILE A 182 -8.87 2.08 6.25
N ALA A 183 -9.43 3.22 6.62
CA ALA A 183 -10.54 3.86 5.96
C ALA A 183 -10.18 5.32 5.68
N LEU A 184 -10.11 5.69 4.41
CA LEU A 184 -9.90 7.07 4.00
C LEU A 184 -11.25 7.74 3.75
N ALA A 185 -11.54 8.82 4.48
CA ALA A 185 -12.81 9.54 4.37
C ALA A 185 -12.59 10.98 3.93
N ARG A 186 -13.30 11.41 2.87
CA ARG A 186 -13.32 12.82 2.46
C ARG A 186 -14.57 13.51 2.97
N VAL A 187 -14.39 14.52 3.80
CA VAL A 187 -15.46 15.37 4.32
C VAL A 187 -15.42 16.72 3.60
N ALA A 188 -16.56 17.17 3.10
CA ALA A 188 -16.67 18.41 2.32
C ALA A 188 -17.75 19.34 2.87
N ALA A 189 -17.40 20.61 3.06
CA ALA A 189 -18.30 21.66 3.50
C ALA A 189 -18.75 22.53 2.32
N ARG A 190 -20.05 22.87 2.29
CA ARG A 190 -20.66 23.75 1.29
C ARG A 190 -21.22 25.01 1.94
N GLY A 191 -20.58 26.12 1.62
CA GLY A 191 -20.93 27.47 2.02
C GLY A 191 -21.74 28.22 0.96
N VAL A 192 -21.76 29.54 1.11
CA VAL A 192 -22.34 30.51 0.17
C VAL A 192 -21.34 31.64 0.04
N ALA A 193 -20.84 31.88 -1.18
CA ALA A 193 -19.86 32.93 -1.43
C ALA A 193 -20.50 34.32 -1.33
N CYS A 194 -19.77 35.26 -0.74
CA CYS A 194 -20.09 36.69 -0.77
C CYS A 194 -18.80 37.50 -0.66
N HIS A 195 -18.90 38.83 -0.84
CA HIS A 195 -17.76 39.72 -0.66
C HIS A 195 -17.30 39.72 0.81
N GLY A 196 -16.00 39.61 1.05
CA GLY A 196 -15.41 39.51 2.39
C GLY A 196 -15.70 40.72 3.30
N SER A 197 -16.09 41.86 2.76
CA SER A 197 -16.53 43.03 3.55
C SER A 197 -17.94 42.89 4.14
N ASN A 198 -18.76 41.95 3.67
CA ASN A 198 -20.06 41.62 4.25
C ASN A 198 -20.22 40.09 4.39
N PRO A 199 -19.44 39.45 5.28
CA PRO A 199 -19.38 37.99 5.37
C PRO A 199 -20.70 37.37 5.86
N ARG A 200 -21.56 38.17 6.51
CA ARG A 200 -22.89 37.74 6.98
C ARG A 200 -23.87 37.47 5.84
N ALA A 201 -23.60 37.97 4.63
CA ALA A 201 -24.40 37.67 3.43
C ALA A 201 -24.12 36.27 2.84
N GLY A 202 -23.12 35.56 3.38
CA GLY A 202 -22.72 34.24 2.92
C GLY A 202 -22.64 33.24 4.06
N ARG A 203 -22.03 32.08 3.78
CA ARG A 203 -21.75 31.02 4.74
C ARG A 203 -20.36 30.49 4.48
N ASN A 204 -19.46 30.63 5.45
CA ASN A 204 -18.06 30.30 5.26
C ASN A 204 -17.83 28.77 5.37
N ALA A 205 -17.48 28.12 4.25
CA ALA A 205 -17.20 26.69 4.20
C ALA A 205 -15.98 26.28 5.02
N LEU A 206 -14.93 27.13 5.12
CA LEU A 206 -13.78 26.85 5.99
C LEU A 206 -14.19 26.88 7.46
N GLY A 207 -15.09 27.79 7.86
CA GLY A 207 -15.63 27.84 9.21
C GLY A 207 -16.39 26.56 9.57
N LEU A 208 -17.28 26.11 8.68
CA LEU A 208 -18.00 24.83 8.84
C LEU A 208 -17.04 23.65 8.96
N LEU A 209 -16.01 23.60 8.10
CA LEU A 209 -15.01 22.54 8.12
C LEU A 209 -14.16 22.57 9.40
N ALA A 210 -13.84 23.74 9.93
CA ALA A 210 -13.10 23.88 11.18
C ALA A 210 -13.88 23.27 12.35
N HIS A 211 -15.20 23.49 12.43
CA HIS A 211 -16.04 22.84 13.44
C HIS A 211 -16.06 21.32 13.27
N ALA A 212 -16.17 20.82 12.04
CA ALA A 212 -16.09 19.39 11.75
C ALA A 212 -14.75 18.79 12.20
N ILE A 213 -13.64 19.46 11.92
CA ILE A 213 -12.30 19.00 12.33
C ILE A 213 -12.21 18.88 13.85
N LEU A 214 -12.68 19.89 14.60
CA LEU A 214 -12.68 19.82 16.06
C LEU A 214 -13.52 18.65 16.60
N ALA A 215 -14.68 18.39 16.01
CA ALA A 215 -15.49 17.22 16.38
C ALA A 215 -14.78 15.88 16.08
N PHE A 216 -13.97 15.82 15.02
CA PHE A 216 -13.16 14.63 14.71
C PHE A 216 -11.97 14.46 15.65
N GLU A 217 -11.37 15.54 16.13
CA GLU A 217 -10.33 15.46 17.18
C GLU A 217 -10.93 14.92 18.49
N GLU A 218 -12.14 15.35 18.88
CA GLU A 218 -12.84 14.78 20.04
C GLU A 218 -13.13 13.28 19.85
N LEU A 219 -13.57 12.87 18.66
CA LEU A 219 -13.73 11.45 18.33
C LEU A 219 -12.40 10.69 18.37
N ALA A 220 -11.29 11.31 17.97
CA ALA A 220 -9.96 10.71 18.05
C ALA A 220 -9.56 10.43 19.51
N ASP A 221 -9.86 11.34 20.44
CA ASP A 221 -9.66 11.14 21.87
C ASP A 221 -10.51 9.99 22.42
N GLU A 222 -11.78 9.89 21.99
CA GLU A 222 -12.66 8.78 22.35
C GLU A 222 -12.18 7.42 21.82
N LEU A 223 -11.57 7.41 20.63
CA LEU A 223 -10.95 6.22 20.05
C LEU A 223 -9.69 5.82 20.83
N ALA A 224 -8.87 6.79 21.22
CA ALA A 224 -7.66 6.56 22.02
C ALA A 224 -7.96 5.89 23.37
N ALA A 225 -9.14 6.15 23.95
CA ALA A 225 -9.61 5.52 25.19
C ALA A 225 -10.10 4.05 25.02
N ARG A 226 -10.14 3.51 23.79
CA ARG A 226 -10.63 2.17 23.47
C ARG A 226 -9.52 1.29 22.85
N PRO A 227 -8.52 0.83 23.64
CA PRO A 227 -7.41 0.05 23.10
C PRO A 227 -7.83 -1.37 22.68
N HIS A 228 -7.36 -1.82 21.52
CA HIS A 228 -7.48 -3.21 21.07
C HIS A 228 -6.17 -3.97 21.31
N GLY A 229 -6.20 -4.96 22.20
CA GLY A 229 -5.18 -6.00 22.36
C GLY A 229 -3.74 -5.54 22.06
N ALA A 230 -3.12 -6.19 21.07
CA ALA A 230 -1.75 -5.89 20.63
C ALA A 230 -1.63 -4.66 19.68
N LEU A 231 -2.72 -4.22 19.07
CA LEU A 231 -2.73 -3.14 18.06
C LEU A 231 -2.85 -1.74 18.68
N GLY A 232 -3.21 -1.65 19.96
CA GLY A 232 -3.56 -0.40 20.60
C GLY A 232 -4.89 0.15 20.07
N PRO A 233 -5.20 1.43 20.31
CA PRO A 233 -6.47 2.01 19.91
C PRO A 233 -6.56 2.23 18.39
N ALA A 234 -7.78 2.26 17.88
CA ALA A 234 -8.07 2.90 16.60
C ALA A 234 -7.63 4.37 16.62
N THR A 235 -7.31 4.94 15.44
CA THR A 235 -6.84 6.34 15.35
C THR A 235 -7.53 7.06 14.22
N LEU A 236 -7.85 8.34 14.42
CA LEU A 236 -8.42 9.23 13.42
C LEU A 236 -7.53 10.46 13.31
N SER A 237 -7.16 10.87 12.11
CA SER A 237 -6.34 12.06 11.89
C SER A 237 -6.76 12.81 10.62
N PRO A 238 -7.05 14.11 10.70
CA PRO A 238 -7.16 14.98 9.52
C PRO A 238 -5.78 15.18 8.88
N GLY A 239 -5.60 14.71 7.64
CA GLY A 239 -4.29 14.72 6.98
C GLY A 239 -4.11 15.85 5.97
N ILE A 240 -5.02 15.97 4.99
CA ILE A 240 -4.91 16.92 3.86
C ILE A 240 -6.25 17.63 3.68
N GLY A 241 -6.22 18.95 3.48
CA GLY A 241 -7.42 19.73 3.18
C GLY A 241 -7.14 20.98 2.35
N ALA A 242 -8.20 21.53 1.76
CA ALA A 242 -8.16 22.77 0.99
C ALA A 242 -9.52 23.47 0.96
N GLY A 243 -9.54 24.78 0.68
CA GLY A 243 -10.77 25.55 0.49
C GLY A 243 -10.54 27.03 0.23
N GLY A 244 -11.56 27.69 -0.32
CA GLY A 244 -11.49 29.10 -0.73
C GLY A 244 -10.84 29.33 -2.09
N HIS A 245 -11.05 30.53 -2.64
CA HIS A 245 -10.58 30.92 -3.98
C HIS A 245 -9.75 32.21 -3.97
N ALA A 246 -10.11 33.18 -3.13
CA ALA A 246 -9.44 34.46 -3.01
C ALA A 246 -9.64 35.03 -1.59
N PRO A 247 -8.71 35.84 -1.07
CA PRO A 247 -8.76 36.34 0.31
C PRO A 247 -9.94 37.28 0.57
N ASN A 248 -10.49 37.93 -0.46
CA ASN A 248 -11.62 38.86 -0.36
C ASN A 248 -12.99 38.21 -0.68
N ILE A 249 -13.06 36.88 -0.78
CA ILE A 249 -14.29 36.13 -1.06
C ILE A 249 -14.52 35.14 0.09
N VAL A 250 -15.72 35.15 0.67
CA VAL A 250 -16.11 34.11 1.65
C VAL A 250 -16.11 32.75 0.94
N PRO A 251 -15.36 31.74 1.42
CA PRO A 251 -15.31 30.43 0.79
C PRO A 251 -16.67 29.72 0.77
N ASP A 252 -17.07 29.24 -0.40
CA ASP A 252 -18.27 28.41 -0.58
C ASP A 252 -17.95 26.91 -0.62
N ARG A 253 -16.67 26.53 -0.71
CA ARG A 253 -16.22 25.14 -0.70
C ARG A 253 -14.95 24.97 0.13
N ALA A 254 -14.93 23.91 0.92
CA ALA A 254 -13.76 23.42 1.61
C ALA A 254 -13.87 21.90 1.81
N TRP A 255 -12.75 21.19 1.94
CA TRP A 255 -12.73 19.76 2.22
C TRP A 255 -11.49 19.33 3.01
N VAL A 256 -11.61 18.19 3.68
CA VAL A 256 -10.51 17.50 4.37
C VAL A 256 -10.59 16.00 4.11
N VAL A 257 -9.44 15.34 4.05
CA VAL A 257 -9.30 13.88 4.01
C VAL A 257 -8.81 13.41 5.39
N LEU A 258 -9.52 12.46 5.94
CA LEU A 258 -9.26 11.82 7.22
C LEU A 258 -8.60 10.46 6.99
N ASP A 259 -7.49 10.18 7.68
CA ASP A 259 -6.93 8.84 7.84
C ASP A 259 -7.52 8.21 9.11
N ARG A 260 -8.35 7.18 8.93
CA ARG A 260 -8.91 6.38 10.01
C ARG A 260 -8.27 5.00 10.00
N ARG A 261 -7.44 4.71 11.01
CA ARG A 261 -6.89 3.37 11.23
C ARG A 261 -7.83 2.55 12.09
N MET A 262 -8.22 1.39 11.58
CA MET A 262 -9.22 0.52 12.17
C MET A 262 -8.59 -0.62 12.96
N VAL A 263 -9.30 -1.14 13.95
CA VAL A 263 -8.95 -2.35 14.70
C VAL A 263 -9.94 -3.50 14.36
N PRO A 264 -9.59 -4.76 14.63
CA PRO A 264 -10.48 -5.89 14.37
C PRO A 264 -11.89 -5.71 14.96
N GLY A 265 -12.90 -6.04 14.16
CA GLY A 265 -14.32 -5.87 14.52
C GLY A 265 -14.95 -4.57 13.99
N GLU A 266 -14.15 -3.61 13.55
CA GLU A 266 -14.66 -2.39 12.90
C GLU A 266 -14.97 -2.62 11.42
N THR A 267 -15.86 -1.78 10.87
CA THR A 267 -16.25 -1.81 9.46
C THR A 267 -16.24 -0.40 8.87
N VAL A 268 -16.12 -0.30 7.55
CA VAL A 268 -16.16 1.00 6.84
C VAL A 268 -17.49 1.73 7.08
N ASP A 269 -18.61 1.00 7.11
CA ASP A 269 -19.92 1.58 7.43
C ASP A 269 -20.01 2.04 8.89
N GLY A 270 -19.37 1.29 9.81
CA GLY A 270 -19.23 1.72 11.21
C GLY A 270 -18.43 3.01 11.34
N VAL A 271 -17.29 3.12 10.65
CA VAL A 271 -16.49 4.36 10.60
C VAL A 271 -17.32 5.52 10.05
N ARG A 272 -18.06 5.31 8.97
CA ARG A 272 -18.96 6.33 8.42
C ARG A 272 -19.97 6.81 9.47
N ALA A 273 -20.62 5.89 10.16
CA ALA A 273 -21.60 6.22 11.19
C ALA A 273 -20.97 6.98 12.38
N GLU A 274 -19.76 6.62 12.82
CA GLU A 274 -19.02 7.36 13.85
C GLU A 274 -18.74 8.81 13.42
N LEU A 275 -18.29 9.01 12.18
CA LEU A 275 -18.02 10.35 11.62
C LEU A 275 -19.31 11.18 11.49
N GLU A 276 -20.39 10.58 11.01
CA GLU A 276 -21.70 11.25 10.91
C GLU A 276 -22.24 11.64 12.30
N ALA A 277 -22.07 10.79 13.29
CA ALA A 277 -22.45 11.08 14.67
C ALA A 277 -21.61 12.20 15.29
N ALA A 278 -20.29 12.24 15.03
CA ALA A 278 -19.42 13.33 15.49
C ALA A 278 -19.83 14.68 14.90
N LEU A 279 -20.22 14.71 13.61
CA LEU A 279 -20.71 15.93 12.96
C LEU A 279 -22.06 16.44 13.47
N ALA A 280 -22.83 15.59 14.17
CA ALA A 280 -24.15 15.93 14.69
C ALA A 280 -24.14 16.48 16.13
N ARG A 281 -22.95 16.60 16.75
CA ARG A 281 -22.78 17.11 18.12
C ARG A 281 -22.95 18.62 18.22
#